data_AF-A0A7Y1X792-F1
#
_entry.id   AF-A0A7Y1X792-F1
#
_cell.length_a   1.000
_cell.length_b   1.000
_cell.length_c   1.000
_cell.angle_alpha   90.00
_cell.angle_beta   90.00
_cell.angle_gamma   90.00
#
_symmetry.space_group_name_H-M   'P 1'
#
loop_
_entity.id
_entity.type
_entity.pdbx_description
1 polymer ?
#
loop_
_entity_poly.entity_id
_entity_poly.type
_entity_poly.pdbx_seq_one_letter_code
_entity_poly.pdbx_strand_id
1 'polypeptide(L)'
;MEPIVLNFEMMVVLALLAFTIFMFVTEIVRVDIAAIIVLVLVGALSYFPGLGGLADMNHIFDGFASNAVISIIAVMIVGAGLDKTGLMSAVAAWILKLGGTKEARIVPIVSGTVGVISSFMQNVGAAALFLPVVSRISARTNIELSRLLMPMGFCAILGGTMTLVGSSPLILLNDLIETANQDLPDNLQMGTYGLFSVAPIGLALVITGLLYFTLFGRWVLPKSRNRANAASARSMPDYLNRVYGLQADVFEIDIPKGSKLEGHTISEIMDVHHLYIVGTYYNGLRVVAPIVTTEILTPCRLAILGERHAVEDMVRAYGLSKRRIRKELDIFAEEFASTNAGVAEIVIPPNSNMIGKTPKDLGFRKALGINLLAINRVGETISHMQTEDHEACHRIGLFELQAGDTLVVQSRWSRLTRLKKNRNVVVVTSDFPQEELRPQKVGWALFFFGISLGLILFTDVRLSLCLLIGAVGMIATDVLDIDDAYNAVGWNTVFLLASLIPLGTAVQRTGTADWIAQQVMALLQGWPVWTLQAGVAILATVFTLIMSNVGATVLLVPLAISIAVASGGDPAIFAMTVAISTSNSFLIPTHQVNALIMGPGGYKVSDFVRTGGIMTVLFLVVSLITMNMFL
;
A
#
# COMPACT_ATOMS: atom_id res chain seq x y z
N MET A 1 -40.59 -5.58 26.84
CA MET A 1 -40.33 -4.15 26.56
C MET A 1 -41.61 -3.56 26.01
N GLU A 2 -41.96 -2.34 26.40
CA GLU A 2 -43.04 -1.61 25.74
C GLU A 2 -42.64 -1.33 24.28
N PRO A 3 -43.59 -1.43 23.32
CA PRO A 3 -43.29 -1.20 21.91
C PRO A 3 -42.95 0.28 21.70
N ILE A 4 -41.72 0.55 21.24
CA ILE A 4 -41.30 1.88 20.83
C ILE A 4 -42.06 2.23 19.54
N VAL A 5 -42.81 3.33 19.57
CA VAL A 5 -43.56 3.81 18.41
C VAL A 5 -42.65 4.70 17.58
N LEU A 6 -42.67 4.49 16.26
CA LEU A 6 -41.89 5.27 15.31
C LEU A 6 -42.31 6.75 15.36
N ASN A 7 -41.39 7.64 15.77
CA ASN A 7 -41.62 9.08 15.85
C ASN A 7 -41.04 9.82 14.62
N PHE A 8 -41.28 11.13 14.53
CA PHE A 8 -40.80 11.94 13.41
C PHE A 8 -39.27 12.05 13.34
N GLU A 9 -38.60 12.21 14.49
CA GLU A 9 -37.13 12.26 14.56
C GLU A 9 -36.50 10.95 14.04
N MET A 10 -37.05 9.80 14.44
CA MET A 10 -36.63 8.47 13.97
C MET A 10 -36.83 8.31 12.48
N MET A 11 -37.95 8.78 11.90
CA MET A 11 -38.16 8.73 10.45
C MET A 11 -37.11 9.54 9.70
N VAL A 12 -36.73 10.71 10.21
CA VAL A 12 -35.68 11.55 9.60
C VAL A 12 -34.32 10.87 9.72
N VAL A 13 -33.99 10.31 10.88
CA VAL A 13 -32.73 9.57 11.07
C VAL A 13 -32.66 8.33 10.19
N LEU A 14 -33.75 7.55 10.06
CA LEU A 14 -33.82 6.42 9.13
C LEU A 14 -33.64 6.86 7.67
N ALA A 15 -34.22 8.00 7.29
CA ALA A 15 -34.02 8.56 5.95
C ALA A 15 -32.55 9.00 5.73
N LEU A 16 -31.92 9.61 6.74
CA LEU A 16 -30.49 9.97 6.70
C LEU A 16 -29.59 8.73 6.64
N LEU A 17 -29.90 7.67 7.38
CA LEU A 17 -29.20 6.39 7.30
C LEU A 17 -29.34 5.76 5.91
N ALA A 18 -30.55 5.70 5.38
CA ALA A 18 -30.81 5.20 4.03
C ALA A 18 -30.08 6.03 2.96
N PHE A 19 -30.06 7.36 3.11
CA PHE A 19 -29.31 8.26 2.24
C PHE A 19 -27.80 8.04 2.35
N THR A 20 -27.27 7.87 3.56
CA THR A 20 -25.84 7.61 3.80
C THR A 20 -25.42 6.29 3.15
N ILE A 21 -26.21 5.23 3.37
CA ILE A 21 -25.98 3.92 2.75
C ILE A 21 -26.05 4.07 1.22
N PHE A 22 -27.06 4.75 0.69
CA PHE A 22 -27.19 4.99 -0.75
C PHE A 22 -25.98 5.71 -1.33
N MET A 23 -25.49 6.77 -0.68
CA MET A 23 -24.31 7.52 -1.13
C MET A 23 -23.03 6.67 -1.12
N PHE A 24 -22.84 5.83 -0.10
CA PHE A 24 -21.69 4.94 -0.04
C PHE A 24 -21.76 3.79 -1.05
N VAL A 25 -22.94 3.19 -1.23
CA VAL A 25 -23.15 2.07 -2.16
C VAL A 25 -23.03 2.51 -3.61
N THR A 26 -23.57 3.68 -3.94
CA THR A 26 -23.57 4.17 -5.33
C THR A 26 -22.26 4.82 -5.75
N GLU A 27 -21.39 5.18 -4.78
CA GLU A 27 -20.12 5.87 -5.00
C GLU A 27 -20.22 7.08 -5.96
N ILE A 28 -21.38 7.75 -6.04
CA ILE A 28 -21.61 8.92 -6.92
C ILE A 28 -20.62 10.03 -6.59
N VAL A 29 -20.33 10.19 -5.29
CA VAL A 29 -19.30 11.06 -4.76
C VAL A 29 -18.33 10.24 -3.92
N ARG A 30 -17.12 10.77 -3.72
CA ARG A 30 -16.15 10.14 -2.81
C ARG A 30 -16.73 10.00 -1.41
N VAL A 31 -16.38 8.90 -0.74
CA VAL A 31 -16.93 8.51 0.58
C VAL A 31 -16.70 9.56 1.66
N ASP A 32 -15.57 10.27 1.63
CA ASP A 32 -15.27 11.39 2.52
C ASP A 32 -16.18 12.59 2.28
N ILE A 33 -16.48 12.91 1.02
CA ILE A 33 -17.44 13.97 0.65
C ILE A 33 -18.85 13.56 1.10
N ALA A 34 -19.26 12.32 0.87
CA ALA A 34 -20.55 11.81 1.33
C ALA A 34 -20.70 11.95 2.85
N ALA A 35 -19.66 11.64 3.62
CA ALA A 35 -19.67 11.82 5.08
C ALA A 35 -19.82 13.29 5.49
N ILE A 36 -19.12 14.22 4.83
CA ILE A 36 -19.27 15.66 5.07
C ILE A 36 -20.69 16.12 4.73
N ILE A 37 -21.28 15.65 3.62
CA ILE A 37 -22.67 15.96 3.27
C ILE A 37 -23.61 15.48 4.38
N VAL A 38 -23.40 14.27 4.90
CA VAL A 38 -24.19 13.72 6.02
C VAL A 38 -24.05 14.58 7.27
N LEU A 39 -22.84 14.99 7.65
CA LEU A 39 -22.60 15.90 8.77
C LEU A 39 -23.38 17.22 8.61
N VAL A 40 -23.30 17.82 7.42
CA VAL A 40 -24.02 19.06 7.10
C VAL A 40 -25.53 18.85 7.15
N LEU A 41 -26.03 17.72 6.66
CA LEU A 41 -27.46 17.38 6.72
C LEU A 41 -27.93 17.18 8.15
N VAL A 42 -27.20 16.43 8.97
CA VAL A 42 -27.51 16.25 10.40
C VAL A 42 -27.58 17.62 11.08
N GLY A 43 -26.58 18.47 10.88
CA GLY A 43 -26.56 19.81 11.47
C GLY A 43 -27.67 20.73 10.98
N ALA A 44 -27.90 20.77 9.67
CA ALA A 44 -28.94 21.60 9.08
C ALA A 44 -30.34 21.16 9.52
N LEU A 45 -30.58 19.84 9.61
CA LEU A 45 -31.86 19.29 10.06
C LEU A 45 -32.08 19.53 11.56
N SER A 46 -31.04 19.58 12.39
CA SER A 46 -31.17 19.96 13.80
C SER A 46 -31.71 21.38 14.02
N TYR A 47 -31.63 22.28 13.02
CA TYR A 47 -32.26 23.61 13.09
C TYR A 47 -33.77 23.60 12.83
N PHE A 48 -34.32 22.51 12.27
CA PHE A 48 -35.74 22.44 12.01
C PHE A 48 -36.54 22.22 13.31
N PRO A 49 -37.68 22.91 13.48
CA PRO A 49 -38.50 22.75 14.67
C PRO A 49 -39.01 21.31 14.80
N GLY A 50 -38.77 20.71 15.97
CA GLY A 50 -39.12 19.31 16.24
C GLY A 50 -38.06 18.28 15.87
N LEU A 51 -36.87 18.72 15.44
CA LEU A 51 -35.70 17.88 15.13
C LEU A 51 -34.45 18.27 15.95
N GLY A 52 -34.63 19.05 17.03
CA GLY A 52 -33.52 19.46 17.88
C GLY A 52 -32.81 18.31 18.60
N GLY A 53 -33.45 17.13 18.70
CA GLY A 53 -32.85 15.91 19.27
C GLY A 53 -31.80 15.24 18.37
N LEU A 54 -31.66 15.63 17.10
CA LEU A 54 -30.75 14.98 16.16
C LEU A 54 -29.27 15.21 16.51
N ALA A 55 -28.88 16.43 16.85
CA ALA A 55 -27.51 16.75 17.26
C ALA A 55 -27.48 18.01 18.12
N ASP A 56 -26.56 18.04 19.09
CA ASP A 56 -26.24 19.26 19.82
C ASP A 56 -25.38 20.17 18.95
N MET A 57 -25.88 21.38 18.67
CA MET A 57 -25.21 22.34 17.79
C MET A 57 -23.85 22.81 18.34
N ASN A 58 -23.67 22.81 19.66
CA ASN A 58 -22.38 23.20 20.26
C ASN A 58 -21.31 22.11 20.07
N HIS A 59 -21.75 20.86 19.87
CA HIS A 59 -20.90 19.68 19.88
C HIS A 59 -20.91 18.92 18.54
N ILE A 60 -21.51 19.48 17.49
CA ILE A 60 -21.62 18.80 16.20
C ILE A 60 -20.27 18.51 15.53
N PHE A 61 -19.25 19.33 15.81
CA PHE A 61 -17.90 19.17 15.27
C PHE A 61 -16.95 18.43 16.23
N ASP A 62 -17.43 17.94 17.38
CA ASP A 62 -16.59 17.25 18.37
C ASP A 62 -15.96 15.97 17.82
N GLY A 63 -16.54 15.39 16.77
CA GLY A 63 -15.94 14.28 16.03
C GLY A 63 -14.53 14.59 15.52
N PHE A 64 -14.19 15.86 15.21
CA PHE A 64 -12.82 16.25 14.80
C PHE A 64 -11.83 16.27 15.98
N ALA A 65 -12.33 16.47 17.21
CA ALA A 65 -11.54 16.45 18.43
C ALA A 65 -11.56 15.07 19.11
N SER A 66 -12.15 14.06 18.47
CA SER A 66 -12.27 12.71 19.02
C SER A 66 -10.90 12.06 19.21
N ASN A 67 -10.80 11.19 20.22
CA ASN A 67 -9.56 10.48 20.53
C ASN A 67 -9.14 9.63 19.32
N ALA A 68 -10.06 8.88 18.71
CA ALA A 68 -9.82 8.07 17.53
C ALA A 68 -9.29 8.86 16.33
N VAL A 69 -9.82 10.05 16.04
CA VAL A 69 -9.35 10.89 14.92
C VAL A 69 -7.91 11.33 15.14
N ILE A 70 -7.58 11.84 16.33
CA ILE A 70 -6.21 12.25 16.66
C ILE A 70 -5.26 11.05 16.69
N SER A 71 -5.72 9.90 17.20
CA SER A 71 -4.96 8.64 17.18
C SER A 71 -4.61 8.20 15.76
N ILE A 72 -5.56 8.25 14.82
CA ILE A 72 -5.33 7.88 13.43
C ILE A 72 -4.30 8.80 12.77
N ILE A 73 -4.41 10.11 12.98
CA ILE A 73 -3.41 11.07 12.49
C ILE A 73 -2.02 10.71 13.02
N ALA A 74 -1.90 10.50 14.35
CA ALA A 74 -0.63 10.18 14.97
C ALA A 74 -0.04 8.85 14.48
N VAL A 75 -0.87 7.82 14.28
CA VAL A 75 -0.44 6.49 13.78
C VAL A 75 0.05 6.57 12.34
N MET A 76 -0.61 7.36 11.49
CA MET A 76 -0.16 7.58 10.11
C MET A 76 1.20 8.28 10.08
N ILE A 77 1.41 9.29 10.94
CA ILE A 77 2.70 9.99 11.07
C ILE A 77 3.80 9.05 11.59
N VAL A 78 3.52 8.30 12.66
CA VAL A 78 4.46 7.31 13.23
C VAL A 78 4.82 6.25 12.20
N GLY A 79 3.83 5.76 11.46
CA GLY A 79 4.03 4.79 10.38
C GLY A 79 4.95 5.33 9.28
N ALA A 80 4.71 6.57 8.83
CA ALA A 80 5.57 7.23 7.84
C ALA A 80 6.99 7.50 8.36
N GLY A 81 7.14 7.84 9.65
CA GLY A 81 8.44 8.02 10.28
C GLY A 81 9.24 6.72 10.31
N LEU A 82 8.61 5.60 10.69
CA LEU A 82 9.24 4.27 10.63
C LEU A 82 9.63 3.88 9.20
N ASP A 83 8.78 4.19 8.23
CA ASP A 83 9.04 3.94 6.81
C ASP A 83 10.27 4.70 6.30
N LYS A 84 10.34 6.03 6.52
CA LYS A 84 11.47 6.87 6.09
C LYS A 84 12.82 6.39 6.61
N THR A 85 12.86 5.64 7.71
CA THR A 85 14.11 5.08 8.23
C THR A 85 14.64 3.87 7.46
N GLY A 86 13.89 3.32 6.50
CA GLY A 86 14.31 2.15 5.73
C GLY A 86 14.38 0.86 6.56
N LEU A 87 13.80 0.84 7.77
CA LEU A 87 13.69 -0.34 8.65
C LEU A 87 13.14 -1.56 7.88
N MET A 88 12.20 -1.32 6.97
CA MET A 88 11.57 -2.36 6.14
C MET A 88 12.55 -3.07 5.20
N SER A 89 13.58 -2.37 4.70
CA SER A 89 14.63 -2.99 3.89
C SER A 89 15.52 -3.92 4.71
N ALA A 90 15.74 -3.62 6.00
CA ALA A 90 16.46 -4.52 6.90
C ALA A 90 15.63 -5.79 7.21
N VAL A 91 14.32 -5.63 7.45
CA VAL A 91 13.39 -6.76 7.64
C VAL A 91 13.38 -7.67 6.39
N ALA A 92 13.39 -7.09 5.19
CA ALA A 92 13.47 -7.83 3.93
C ALA A 92 14.74 -8.71 3.83
N ALA A 93 15.90 -8.16 4.17
CA ALA A 93 17.16 -8.89 4.16
C ALA A 93 17.17 -10.04 5.18
N TRP A 94 16.56 -9.81 6.35
CA TRP A 94 16.40 -10.82 7.39
C TRP A 94 15.48 -11.97 6.94
N ILE A 95 14.35 -11.67 6.31
CA ILE A 95 13.44 -12.67 5.73
C ILE A 95 14.16 -13.56 4.71
N LEU A 96 14.93 -12.96 3.79
CA LEU A 96 15.70 -13.69 2.79
C LEU A 96 16.74 -14.62 3.42
N LYS A 97 17.40 -14.17 4.49
CA LYS A 97 18.40 -14.96 5.20
C LYS A 97 17.80 -16.20 5.89
N LEU A 98 16.56 -16.10 6.37
CA LEU A 98 15.86 -17.19 7.08
C LEU A 98 15.07 -18.12 6.15
N GLY A 99 14.42 -17.58 5.13
CA GLY A 99 13.49 -18.32 4.27
C GLY A 99 14.15 -19.22 3.22
N GLY A 100 15.37 -18.90 2.78
CA GLY A 100 16.05 -19.61 1.70
C GLY A 100 15.34 -19.43 0.35
N THR A 101 15.12 -20.52 -0.38
CA THR A 101 14.52 -20.50 -1.74
C THR A 101 13.20 -21.28 -1.87
N LYS A 102 12.72 -21.92 -0.80
CA LYS A 102 11.52 -22.77 -0.86
C LYS A 102 10.25 -21.98 -0.55
N GLU A 103 9.28 -22.05 -1.45
CA GLU A 103 7.98 -21.38 -1.32
C GLU A 103 7.27 -21.69 0.01
N ALA A 104 7.26 -22.96 0.42
CA ALA A 104 6.64 -23.40 1.69
C ALA A 104 7.26 -22.77 2.95
N ARG A 105 8.47 -22.19 2.86
CA ARG A 105 9.10 -21.45 3.95
C ARG A 105 8.93 -19.95 3.78
N ILE A 106 9.07 -19.44 2.56
CA ILE A 106 9.02 -18.00 2.28
C ILE A 106 7.62 -17.42 2.48
N VAL A 107 6.58 -18.08 1.97
CA VAL A 107 5.19 -17.59 2.09
C VAL A 107 4.79 -17.33 3.54
N PRO A 108 4.92 -18.28 4.49
CA PRO A 108 4.53 -18.02 5.87
C PRO A 108 5.44 -17.01 6.57
N ILE A 109 6.74 -16.97 6.27
CA ILE A 109 7.65 -15.98 6.87
C ILE A 109 7.28 -14.56 6.42
N VAL A 110 7.11 -14.35 5.11
CA VAL A 110 6.69 -13.05 4.56
C VAL A 110 5.35 -12.66 5.16
N SER A 111 4.33 -13.52 5.02
CA SER A 111 2.96 -13.21 5.43
C SER A 111 2.85 -12.97 6.94
N GLY A 112 3.58 -13.75 7.74
CA GLY A 112 3.61 -13.60 9.19
C GLY A 112 4.32 -12.32 9.63
N THR A 113 5.43 -11.98 8.97
CA THR A 113 6.17 -10.74 9.27
C THR A 113 5.32 -9.52 8.92
N VAL A 114 4.62 -9.54 7.78
CA VAL A 114 3.70 -8.46 7.39
C VAL A 114 2.54 -8.37 8.39
N GLY A 115 1.96 -9.50 8.80
CA GLY A 115 0.87 -9.50 9.79
C GLY A 115 1.28 -8.87 11.12
N VAL A 116 2.48 -9.19 11.62
CA VAL A 116 2.99 -8.57 12.86
C VAL A 116 3.28 -7.08 12.67
N ILE A 117 3.82 -6.66 11.53
CA ILE A 117 4.08 -5.23 11.31
C ILE A 117 2.77 -4.45 11.15
N SER A 118 1.79 -5.05 10.46
CA SER A 118 0.46 -4.48 10.28
C SER A 118 -0.34 -4.39 11.58
N SER A 119 0.08 -5.05 12.66
CA SER A 119 -0.55 -4.85 13.96
C SER A 119 -0.18 -3.53 14.62
N PHE A 120 0.84 -2.83 14.12
CA PHE A 120 1.30 -1.54 14.67
C PHE A 120 1.33 -0.41 13.65
N MET A 121 1.17 -0.75 12.36
CA MET A 121 1.13 0.19 11.25
C MET A 121 -0.17 -0.01 10.48
N GLN A 122 -0.65 1.03 9.80
CA GLN A 122 -1.82 0.91 8.96
C GLN A 122 -1.61 -0.14 7.86
N ASN A 123 -2.61 -1.01 7.66
CA ASN A 123 -2.56 -2.15 6.74
C ASN A 123 -1.98 -1.83 5.36
N VAL A 124 -2.32 -0.65 4.84
CA VAL A 124 -1.93 -0.20 3.50
C VAL A 124 -0.47 0.21 3.45
N GLY A 125 0.01 0.91 4.47
CA GLY A 125 1.43 1.25 4.62
C GLY A 125 2.27 -0.03 4.72
N ALA A 126 1.87 -0.98 5.57
CA ALA A 126 2.56 -2.27 5.68
C ALA A 126 2.60 -3.01 4.33
N ALA A 127 1.48 -3.12 3.62
CA ALA A 127 1.44 -3.80 2.33
C ALA A 127 2.27 -3.10 1.24
N ALA A 128 2.21 -1.76 1.16
CA ALA A 128 3.00 -0.96 0.23
C ALA A 128 4.50 -1.12 0.46
N LEU A 129 4.90 -1.17 1.72
CA LEU A 129 6.29 -1.40 2.10
C LEU A 129 6.79 -2.79 1.76
N PHE A 130 5.92 -3.78 1.87
CA PHE A 130 6.27 -5.16 1.53
C PHE A 130 6.18 -5.48 0.05
N LEU A 131 5.42 -4.72 -0.75
CA LEU A 131 5.35 -4.92 -2.20
C LEU A 131 6.75 -4.97 -2.90
N PRO A 132 7.65 -3.98 -2.71
CA PRO A 132 9.00 -4.04 -3.28
C PRO A 132 9.84 -5.16 -2.68
N VAL A 133 9.66 -5.46 -1.38
CA VAL A 133 10.34 -6.56 -0.69
C VAL A 133 9.98 -7.91 -1.31
N VAL A 134 8.69 -8.15 -1.50
CA VAL A 134 8.15 -9.38 -2.06
C VAL A 134 8.52 -9.51 -3.54
N SER A 135 8.56 -8.42 -4.29
CA SER A 135 9.08 -8.38 -5.65
C SER A 135 10.56 -8.81 -5.71
N ARG A 136 11.41 -8.28 -4.81
CA ARG A 136 12.81 -8.72 -4.69
C ARG A 136 12.95 -10.19 -4.31
N ILE A 137 12.11 -10.67 -3.39
CA ILE A 137 12.10 -12.09 -2.98
C ILE A 137 11.69 -12.97 -4.17
N SER A 138 10.65 -12.59 -4.91
CA SER A 138 10.19 -13.28 -6.11
C SER A 138 11.32 -13.41 -7.14
N ALA A 139 11.99 -12.30 -7.46
CA ALA A 139 13.11 -12.27 -8.40
C ALA A 139 14.28 -13.16 -7.98
N ARG A 140 14.64 -13.19 -6.68
CA ARG A 140 15.75 -14.00 -6.17
C ARG A 140 15.44 -15.49 -6.02
N THR A 141 14.18 -15.85 -5.80
CA THR A 141 13.78 -17.23 -5.46
C THR A 141 13.07 -17.94 -6.61
N ASN A 142 12.79 -17.24 -7.71
CA ASN A 142 12.02 -17.71 -8.86
C ASN A 142 10.60 -18.19 -8.50
N ILE A 143 10.07 -17.70 -7.36
CA ILE A 143 8.69 -17.92 -6.95
C ILE A 143 7.84 -16.82 -7.59
N GLU A 144 6.70 -17.19 -8.17
CA GLU A 144 5.78 -16.24 -8.78
C GLU A 144 5.31 -15.16 -7.79
N LEU A 145 5.38 -13.90 -8.21
CA LEU A 145 4.96 -12.74 -7.41
C LEU A 145 3.49 -12.87 -6.94
N SER A 146 2.61 -13.34 -7.84
CA SER A 146 1.20 -13.60 -7.57
C SER A 146 0.94 -14.69 -6.51
N ARG A 147 1.93 -15.53 -6.17
CA ARG A 147 1.79 -16.53 -5.10
C ARG A 147 2.30 -16.01 -3.76
N LEU A 148 3.03 -14.89 -3.75
CA LEU A 148 3.51 -14.23 -2.54
C LEU A 148 2.60 -13.07 -2.10
N LEU A 149 2.04 -12.31 -3.05
CA LEU A 149 1.30 -11.07 -2.74
C LEU A 149 -0.05 -11.28 -2.07
N MET A 150 -0.85 -12.26 -2.51
CA MET A 150 -2.17 -12.53 -1.91
C MET A 150 -2.08 -13.03 -0.46
N PRO A 151 -1.20 -14.01 -0.12
CA PRO A 151 -0.95 -14.36 1.27
C PRO A 151 -0.47 -13.19 2.13
N MET A 152 0.46 -12.39 1.59
CA MET A 152 0.99 -11.21 2.26
C MET A 152 -0.12 -10.18 2.56
N GLY A 153 -0.93 -9.84 1.56
CA GLY A 153 -2.00 -8.85 1.71
C GLY A 153 -3.10 -9.30 2.66
N PHE A 154 -3.50 -10.57 2.60
CA PHE A 154 -4.50 -11.10 3.52
C PHE A 154 -3.98 -11.12 4.96
N CYS A 155 -2.74 -11.56 5.18
CA CYS A 155 -2.13 -11.52 6.50
C CYS A 155 -1.86 -10.09 7.00
N ALA A 156 -1.66 -9.10 6.11
CA ALA A 156 -1.62 -7.70 6.50
C ALA A 156 -2.98 -7.26 7.09
N ILE A 157 -4.08 -7.54 6.39
CA ILE A 157 -5.44 -7.22 6.87
C ILE A 157 -5.74 -7.93 8.20
N LEU A 158 -5.40 -9.22 8.32
CA LEU A 158 -5.57 -9.99 9.56
C LEU A 158 -4.70 -9.43 10.69
N GLY A 159 -3.46 -9.05 10.39
CA GLY A 159 -2.54 -8.43 11.34
C GLY A 159 -3.08 -7.14 11.96
N GLY A 160 -3.79 -6.33 11.16
CA GLY A 160 -4.48 -5.13 11.63
C GLY A 160 -5.56 -5.38 12.70
N THR A 161 -5.94 -6.64 12.95
CA THR A 161 -6.89 -7.02 14.01
C THR A 161 -6.23 -7.41 15.34
N MET A 162 -4.89 -7.43 15.42
CA MET A 162 -4.15 -7.81 16.64
C MET A 162 -4.04 -6.69 17.69
N THR A 163 -4.19 -5.43 17.30
CA THR A 163 -4.20 -4.31 18.25
C THR A 163 -5.31 -3.32 17.88
N LEU A 164 -5.73 -2.50 18.84
CA LEU A 164 -6.68 -1.42 18.55
C LEU A 164 -6.14 -0.40 17.54
N VAL A 165 -4.83 -0.30 17.38
CA VAL A 165 -4.17 0.64 16.47
C VAL A 165 -4.00 0.07 15.05
N GLY A 166 -4.04 -1.24 14.89
CA GLY A 166 -3.73 -1.91 13.63
C GLY A 166 -4.73 -1.61 12.51
N SER A 167 -5.99 -1.29 12.82
CA SER A 167 -7.01 -1.01 11.82
C SER A 167 -7.91 0.15 12.21
N SER A 168 -8.34 0.93 11.20
CA SER A 168 -9.20 2.08 11.43
C SER A 168 -10.49 1.71 12.19
N PRO A 169 -11.24 0.63 11.85
CA PRO A 169 -12.38 0.11 12.62
C PRO A 169 -12.16 -0.09 14.12
N LEU A 170 -10.96 -0.53 14.51
CA LEU A 170 -10.67 -0.79 15.92
C LEU A 170 -10.26 0.49 16.66
N ILE A 171 -9.62 1.46 15.98
CA ILE A 171 -9.26 2.73 16.62
C ILE A 171 -10.52 3.50 17.06
N LEU A 172 -11.57 3.49 16.24
CA LEU A 172 -12.82 4.19 16.60
C LEU A 172 -13.74 3.44 17.57
N LEU A 173 -13.47 2.17 17.85
CA LEU A 173 -14.35 1.35 18.68
C LEU A 173 -14.56 1.96 20.07
N ASN A 174 -13.48 2.40 20.72
CA ASN A 174 -13.58 3.00 22.06
C ASN A 174 -14.36 4.32 22.04
N ASP A 175 -14.18 5.16 21.03
CA ASP A 175 -14.94 6.41 20.89
C ASP A 175 -16.44 6.15 20.68
N LEU A 176 -16.79 5.11 19.89
CA LEU A 176 -18.18 4.71 19.69
C LEU A 176 -18.79 4.10 20.96
N ILE A 177 -18.00 3.36 21.74
CA ILE A 177 -18.42 2.83 23.05
C ILE A 177 -18.64 3.97 24.05
N GLU A 178 -17.71 4.92 24.15
CA GLU A 178 -17.85 6.10 25.01
C GLU A 178 -19.07 6.94 24.63
N THR A 179 -19.32 7.10 23.33
CA THR A 179 -20.52 7.79 22.83
C THR A 179 -21.78 7.02 23.23
N ALA A 180 -21.79 5.69 23.06
CA ALA A 180 -22.93 4.86 23.43
C ALA A 180 -23.20 4.84 24.94
N ASN A 181 -22.15 4.89 25.76
CA ASN A 181 -22.26 4.92 27.22
C ASN A 181 -22.99 6.18 27.75
N GLN A 182 -23.04 7.26 26.97
CA GLN A 182 -23.75 8.48 27.37
C GLN A 182 -25.27 8.26 27.45
N ASP A 183 -25.79 7.37 26.61
CA ASP A 183 -27.22 7.08 26.49
C ASP A 183 -27.61 5.76 27.18
N LEU A 184 -26.63 4.94 27.59
CA LEU A 184 -26.87 3.68 28.30
C LEU A 184 -27.04 3.89 29.82
N PRO A 185 -27.94 3.14 30.47
CA PRO A 185 -28.04 3.10 31.94
C PRO A 185 -26.73 2.68 32.62
N ASP A 186 -26.46 3.19 33.82
CA ASP A 186 -25.20 2.94 34.56
C ASP A 186 -24.84 1.47 34.73
N ASN A 187 -25.84 0.58 34.79
CA ASN A 187 -25.64 -0.87 34.93
C ASN A 187 -25.30 -1.59 33.62
N LEU A 188 -25.41 -0.90 32.47
CA LEU A 188 -25.14 -1.41 31.13
C LEU A 188 -23.97 -0.67 30.44
N GLN A 189 -23.35 0.29 31.12
CA GLN A 189 -22.17 0.99 30.61
C GLN A 189 -21.01 0.01 30.40
N MET A 190 -20.37 0.14 29.25
CA MET A 190 -19.26 -0.71 28.82
C MET A 190 -17.92 -0.09 29.21
N GLY A 191 -16.96 -0.92 29.61
CA GLY A 191 -15.56 -0.49 29.69
C GLY A 191 -14.95 -0.29 28.30
N THR A 192 -13.97 0.61 28.19
CA THR A 192 -13.15 0.74 26.99
C THR A 192 -12.16 -0.42 26.87
N TYR A 193 -11.82 -0.80 25.64
CA TYR A 193 -10.82 -1.82 25.40
C TYR A 193 -9.40 -1.26 25.49
N GLY A 194 -8.48 -2.04 26.07
CA GLY A 194 -7.04 -1.75 26.03
C GLY A 194 -6.43 -2.13 24.68
N LEU A 195 -5.20 -1.65 24.42
CA LEU A 195 -4.51 -1.85 23.13
C LEU A 195 -4.48 -3.31 22.66
N PHE A 196 -4.24 -4.25 23.59
CA PHE A 196 -4.07 -5.67 23.30
C PHE A 196 -5.30 -6.53 23.67
N SER A 197 -6.45 -5.93 24.02
CA SER A 197 -7.67 -6.69 24.30
C SER A 197 -8.12 -7.53 23.10
N VAL A 198 -7.82 -7.10 21.89
CA VAL A 198 -8.11 -7.81 20.63
C VAL A 198 -7.02 -8.80 20.21
N ALA A 199 -5.88 -8.82 20.89
CA ALA A 199 -4.72 -9.62 20.50
C ALA A 199 -4.99 -11.13 20.40
N PRO A 200 -5.77 -11.77 21.31
CA PRO A 200 -6.10 -13.19 21.17
C PRO A 200 -6.85 -13.49 19.86
N ILE A 201 -7.78 -12.60 19.48
CA ILE A 201 -8.59 -12.72 18.26
C ILE A 201 -7.69 -12.53 17.03
N GLY A 202 -6.93 -11.44 16.99
CA GLY A 202 -6.03 -11.18 15.87
C GLY A 202 -4.94 -12.24 15.70
N LEU A 203 -4.38 -12.76 16.79
CA LEU A 203 -3.39 -13.83 16.74
C LEU A 203 -4.01 -15.13 16.17
N ALA A 204 -5.19 -15.51 16.63
CA ALA A 204 -5.92 -16.67 16.11
C ALA A 204 -6.22 -16.51 14.61
N LEU A 205 -6.62 -15.31 14.18
CA LEU A 205 -6.88 -14.99 12.79
C LEU A 205 -5.61 -15.03 11.91
N VAL A 206 -4.50 -14.44 12.36
CA VAL A 206 -3.22 -14.49 11.64
C VAL A 206 -2.71 -15.93 11.53
N ILE A 207 -2.75 -16.70 12.63
CA ILE A 207 -2.39 -18.13 12.60
C ILE A 207 -3.27 -18.89 11.61
N THR A 208 -4.57 -18.64 11.60
CA THR A 208 -5.52 -19.25 10.66
C THR A 208 -5.18 -18.89 9.22
N GLY A 209 -4.88 -17.62 8.93
CA GLY A 209 -4.43 -17.18 7.60
C GLY A 209 -3.13 -17.86 7.17
N LEU A 210 -2.15 -17.97 8.06
CA LEU A 210 -0.89 -18.66 7.79
C LEU A 210 -1.10 -20.15 7.51
N LEU A 211 -1.90 -20.83 8.33
CA LEU A 211 -2.26 -22.24 8.11
C LEU A 211 -3.03 -22.42 6.80
N TYR A 212 -3.97 -21.52 6.50
CA TYR A 212 -4.74 -21.54 5.27
C TYR A 212 -3.84 -21.46 4.03
N PHE A 213 -2.92 -20.49 3.96
CA PHE A 213 -2.03 -20.35 2.81
C PHE A 213 -0.94 -21.42 2.73
N THR A 214 -0.47 -21.94 3.87
CA THR A 214 0.54 -23.02 3.86
C THR A 214 -0.05 -24.36 3.47
N LEU A 215 -1.27 -24.68 3.92
CA LEU A 215 -1.94 -25.96 3.62
C LEU A 215 -2.68 -25.94 2.28
N PHE A 216 -3.45 -24.88 2.02
CA PHE A 216 -4.34 -24.79 0.86
C PHE A 216 -3.82 -23.87 -0.26
N GLY A 217 -2.71 -23.16 -0.05
CA GLY A 217 -2.18 -22.21 -1.03
C GLY A 217 -1.80 -22.84 -2.38
N ARG A 218 -1.50 -24.14 -2.43
CA ARG A 218 -1.28 -24.87 -3.71
C ARG A 218 -2.55 -25.01 -4.56
N TRP A 219 -3.72 -25.02 -3.92
CA TRP A 219 -5.00 -25.26 -4.57
C TRP A 219 -5.81 -24.00 -4.80
N VAL A 220 -5.67 -23.03 -3.90
CA VAL A 220 -6.49 -21.82 -3.86
C VAL A 220 -5.81 -20.67 -4.60
N LEU A 221 -4.49 -20.51 -4.47
CA LEU A 221 -3.81 -19.40 -5.13
C LEU A 221 -3.88 -19.56 -6.66
N PRO A 222 -4.16 -18.46 -7.39
CA PRO A 222 -4.22 -18.51 -8.84
C PRO A 222 -2.85 -18.93 -9.41
N LYS A 223 -2.87 -19.96 -10.28
CA LYS A 223 -1.71 -20.29 -11.13
C LYS A 223 -1.62 -19.19 -12.18
N SER A 224 -0.56 -18.37 -12.19
CA SER A 224 -0.54 -17.26 -13.14
C SER A 224 -0.28 -17.75 -14.56
N ARG A 225 -1.18 -17.34 -15.47
CA ARG A 225 -0.98 -17.30 -16.91
C ARG A 225 -0.11 -16.08 -17.20
N ASN A 226 1.10 -16.31 -17.71
CA ASN A 226 2.13 -15.33 -18.10
C ASN A 226 3.00 -14.76 -16.98
N ARG A 227 4.23 -15.30 -16.91
CA ARG A 227 5.45 -14.69 -16.36
C ARG A 227 5.80 -13.31 -16.94
N ALA A 228 5.02 -12.76 -17.87
CA ALA A 228 5.36 -11.57 -18.64
C ALA A 228 4.81 -10.24 -18.07
N ASN A 229 3.79 -10.26 -17.20
CA ASN A 229 3.04 -9.02 -16.88
C ASN A 229 3.00 -8.62 -15.39
N ALA A 230 3.70 -9.31 -14.49
CA ALA A 230 3.69 -9.04 -13.05
C ALA A 230 4.71 -7.98 -12.60
N ALA A 231 4.81 -6.88 -13.34
CA ALA A 231 5.59 -5.70 -12.97
C ALA A 231 4.71 -4.47 -13.22
N SER A 232 3.72 -4.23 -12.35
CA SER A 232 3.01 -2.95 -12.32
C SER A 232 3.81 -1.88 -11.57
N ALA A 233 5.03 -1.67 -12.06
CA ALA A 233 5.59 -0.36 -12.33
C ALA A 233 6.02 -0.52 -13.79
N ARG A 234 5.32 0.17 -14.72
CA ARG A 234 5.43 0.00 -16.19
C ARG A 234 6.81 -0.54 -16.54
N SER A 235 6.89 -1.82 -16.92
CA SER A 235 8.19 -2.43 -17.14
C SER A 235 8.95 -1.54 -18.13
N MET A 236 10.21 -1.24 -17.84
CA MET A 236 11.07 -0.42 -18.72
C MET A 236 10.91 -0.80 -20.21
N PRO A 237 10.82 -2.10 -20.58
CA PRO A 237 10.51 -2.53 -21.94
C PRO A 237 9.13 -2.10 -22.48
N ASP A 238 8.05 -2.23 -21.68
CA ASP A 238 6.70 -1.87 -22.12
C ASP A 238 6.54 -0.37 -22.38
N TYR A 239 7.17 0.46 -21.55
CA TYR A 239 7.14 1.92 -21.72
C TYR A 239 7.89 2.33 -23.00
N LEU A 240 9.10 1.82 -23.19
CA LEU A 240 9.92 2.08 -24.37
C LEU A 240 9.22 1.64 -25.66
N ASN A 241 8.59 0.46 -25.65
CA ASN A 241 7.87 -0.06 -26.80
C ASN A 241 6.59 0.76 -27.10
N ARG A 242 5.79 1.09 -26.09
CA ARG A 242 4.51 1.79 -26.30
C ARG A 242 4.68 3.25 -26.73
N VAL A 243 5.67 3.96 -26.20
CA VAL A 243 5.85 5.40 -26.45
C VAL A 243 6.80 5.67 -27.61
N TYR A 244 7.83 4.83 -27.78
CA TYR A 244 8.91 5.06 -28.75
C TYR A 244 9.09 3.93 -29.77
N GLY A 245 8.28 2.86 -29.71
CA GLY A 245 8.44 1.68 -30.58
C GLY A 245 9.71 0.87 -30.30
N LEU A 246 10.42 1.16 -29.21
CA LEU A 246 11.71 0.56 -28.88
C LEU A 246 11.52 -0.78 -28.15
N GLN A 247 11.66 -1.89 -28.87
CA GLN A 247 11.58 -3.24 -28.29
C GLN A 247 12.90 -3.62 -27.59
N ALA A 248 13.11 -3.15 -26.36
CA ALA A 248 14.36 -3.41 -25.64
C ALA A 248 14.15 -4.15 -24.32
N ASP A 249 14.83 -5.30 -24.19
CA ASP A 249 14.95 -6.06 -22.94
C ASP A 249 16.34 -5.82 -22.33
N VAL A 250 16.46 -5.95 -21.01
CA VAL A 250 17.78 -5.97 -20.34
C VAL A 250 18.26 -7.42 -20.22
N PHE A 251 19.46 -7.69 -20.74
CA PHE A 251 20.13 -8.97 -20.69
C PHE A 251 21.42 -8.88 -19.89
N GLU A 252 21.72 -9.94 -19.14
CA GLU A 252 23.01 -10.10 -18.47
C GLU A 252 23.88 -11.09 -19.25
N ILE A 253 25.10 -10.68 -19.60
CA ILE A 253 26.03 -11.50 -20.38
C ILE A 253 27.31 -11.74 -19.58
N ASP A 254 27.64 -13.01 -19.41
CA ASP A 254 28.87 -13.48 -18.77
C ASP A 254 30.03 -13.54 -19.78
N ILE A 255 31.06 -12.70 -19.60
CA ILE A 255 32.23 -12.63 -20.47
C ILE A 255 33.41 -13.38 -19.81
N PRO A 256 33.81 -14.55 -20.35
CA PRO A 256 34.92 -15.32 -19.81
C PRO A 256 36.27 -14.66 -20.10
N LYS A 257 37.30 -15.08 -19.36
CA LYS A 257 38.69 -14.67 -19.60
C LYS A 257 39.15 -15.08 -21.00
N GLY A 258 39.84 -14.19 -21.71
CA GLY A 258 40.33 -14.42 -23.08
C GLY A 258 39.24 -14.31 -24.15
N SER A 259 38.13 -13.63 -23.85
CA SER A 259 37.13 -13.28 -24.86
C SER A 259 37.70 -12.27 -25.85
N LYS A 260 37.26 -12.35 -27.12
CA LYS A 260 37.57 -11.37 -28.15
C LYS A 260 37.04 -9.96 -27.86
N LEU A 261 36.17 -9.82 -26.86
CA LEU A 261 35.69 -8.53 -26.36
C LEU A 261 36.72 -7.79 -25.49
N GLU A 262 37.78 -8.47 -25.04
CA GLU A 262 38.82 -7.87 -24.22
C GLU A 262 39.55 -6.73 -24.96
N GLY A 263 39.65 -5.57 -24.31
CA GLY A 263 40.32 -4.39 -24.87
C GLY A 263 39.45 -3.51 -25.79
N HIS A 264 38.26 -3.97 -26.20
CA HIS A 264 37.31 -3.10 -26.89
C HIS A 264 36.69 -2.08 -25.94
N THR A 265 36.39 -0.88 -26.46
CA THR A 265 35.67 0.13 -25.67
C THR A 265 34.16 -0.12 -25.69
N ILE A 266 33.47 0.33 -24.64
CA ILE A 266 32.01 0.24 -24.56
C ILE A 266 31.33 0.95 -25.74
N SER A 267 31.85 2.10 -26.18
CA SER A 267 31.32 2.83 -27.35
C SER A 267 31.36 1.98 -28.62
N GLU A 268 32.50 1.35 -28.91
CA GLU A 268 32.65 0.51 -30.11
C GLU A 268 31.59 -0.59 -30.17
N ILE A 269 31.36 -1.29 -29.06
CA ILE A 269 30.40 -2.39 -29.03
C ILE A 269 28.96 -1.89 -29.19
N MET A 270 28.61 -0.77 -28.57
CA MET A 270 27.28 -0.17 -28.71
C MET A 270 27.01 0.29 -30.15
N ASP A 271 28.01 0.90 -30.80
CA ASP A 271 27.89 1.47 -32.14
C ASP A 271 27.81 0.38 -33.23
N VAL A 272 28.56 -0.72 -33.07
CA VAL A 272 28.60 -1.85 -34.04
C VAL A 272 27.36 -2.73 -33.94
N HIS A 273 26.81 -2.91 -32.75
CA HIS A 273 25.72 -3.87 -32.50
C HIS A 273 24.37 -3.23 -32.18
N HIS A 274 24.25 -1.90 -32.29
CA HIS A 274 22.97 -1.19 -32.12
C HIS A 274 22.29 -1.50 -30.79
N LEU A 275 23.07 -1.51 -29.70
CA LEU A 275 22.63 -1.86 -28.35
C LEU A 275 23.24 -0.93 -27.31
N TYR A 276 22.71 -0.94 -26.09
CA TYR A 276 23.22 -0.11 -24.99
C TYR A 276 23.85 -0.98 -23.91
N ILE A 277 25.14 -0.79 -23.63
CA ILE A 277 25.74 -1.33 -22.41
C ILE A 277 25.39 -0.37 -21.27
N VAL A 278 24.50 -0.82 -20.39
CA VAL A 278 23.94 -0.02 -19.28
C VAL A 278 24.60 -0.31 -17.94
N GLY A 279 25.34 -1.42 -17.83
CA GLY A 279 26.08 -1.77 -16.61
C GLY A 279 27.29 -2.68 -16.87
N THR A 280 28.30 -2.56 -16.02
CA THR A 280 29.48 -3.44 -15.99
C THR A 280 29.76 -3.96 -14.58
N TYR A 281 30.28 -5.17 -14.51
CA TYR A 281 30.75 -5.79 -13.28
C TYR A 281 32.13 -6.39 -13.49
N TYR A 282 33.11 -5.88 -12.78
CA TYR A 282 34.50 -6.33 -12.84
C TYR A 282 35.12 -6.27 -11.44
N ASN A 283 35.81 -7.34 -11.04
CA ASN A 283 36.53 -7.45 -9.76
C ASN A 283 35.71 -7.03 -8.51
N GLY A 284 34.43 -7.44 -8.45
CA GLY A 284 33.53 -7.09 -7.33
C GLY A 284 32.89 -5.69 -7.43
N LEU A 285 33.33 -4.84 -8.35
CA LEU A 285 32.79 -3.50 -8.56
C LEU A 285 31.68 -3.52 -9.62
N ARG A 286 30.50 -3.06 -9.23
CA ARG A 286 29.34 -2.85 -10.11
C ARG A 286 29.25 -1.39 -10.49
N VAL A 287 29.19 -1.10 -11.78
CA VAL A 287 29.01 0.26 -12.31
C VAL A 287 27.76 0.28 -13.18
N VAL A 288 26.82 1.16 -12.84
CA VAL A 288 25.64 1.48 -13.66
C VAL A 288 25.95 2.76 -14.43
N ALA A 289 25.57 2.79 -15.70
CA ALA A 289 25.97 3.83 -16.66
C ALA A 289 27.50 3.96 -16.78
N PRO A 290 28.19 2.89 -17.22
CA PRO A 290 29.65 2.90 -17.40
C PRO A 290 30.05 3.93 -18.47
N ILE A 291 31.22 4.55 -18.31
CA ILE A 291 31.73 5.55 -19.25
C ILE A 291 31.99 4.86 -20.60
N VAL A 292 31.59 5.51 -21.70
CA VAL A 292 31.66 4.90 -23.04
C VAL A 292 33.08 4.61 -23.52
N THR A 293 34.09 5.30 -22.97
CA THR A 293 35.52 5.08 -23.26
C THR A 293 36.15 4.01 -22.35
N THR A 294 35.39 3.39 -21.45
CA THR A 294 35.90 2.31 -20.60
C THR A 294 36.15 1.07 -21.46
N GLU A 295 37.34 0.50 -21.33
CA GLU A 295 37.71 -0.77 -21.95
C GLU A 295 37.05 -1.95 -21.21
N ILE A 296 36.63 -2.95 -21.98
CA ILE A 296 36.07 -4.18 -21.44
C ILE A 296 37.23 -5.08 -20.99
N LEU A 297 37.33 -5.29 -19.68
CA LEU A 297 38.30 -6.19 -19.05
C LEU A 297 37.66 -7.56 -18.78
N THR A 298 38.40 -8.66 -18.93
CA THR A 298 37.87 -10.01 -18.69
C THR A 298 38.54 -10.70 -17.50
N PRO A 299 37.85 -11.59 -16.77
CA PRO A 299 36.43 -11.93 -16.86
C PRO A 299 35.53 -10.83 -16.27
N CYS A 300 34.43 -10.54 -16.93
CA CYS A 300 33.45 -9.55 -16.46
C CYS A 300 32.03 -9.95 -16.81
N ARG A 301 31.08 -9.12 -16.35
CA ARG A 301 29.68 -9.29 -16.70
C ARG A 301 29.09 -7.96 -17.12
N LEU A 302 28.33 -7.99 -18.22
CA LEU A 302 27.71 -6.80 -18.80
C LEU A 302 26.20 -6.88 -18.67
N ALA A 303 25.58 -5.75 -18.33
CA ALA A 303 24.15 -5.53 -18.50
C ALA A 303 23.92 -4.75 -19.79
N ILE A 304 23.15 -5.34 -20.70
CA ILE A 304 22.90 -4.81 -22.03
C ILE A 304 21.41 -4.62 -22.22
N LEU A 305 21.02 -3.42 -22.63
CA LEU A 305 19.67 -3.10 -23.07
C LEU A 305 19.64 -3.11 -24.59
N GLY A 306 18.77 -3.93 -25.18
CA GLY A 306 18.59 -3.98 -26.63
C GLY A 306 17.62 -5.04 -27.08
N GLU A 307 17.42 -5.15 -28.40
CA GLU A 307 16.65 -6.24 -28.99
C GLU A 307 17.35 -7.58 -28.82
N ARG A 308 16.56 -8.64 -28.62
CA ARG A 308 17.10 -9.99 -28.45
C ARG A 308 17.98 -10.42 -29.63
N HIS A 309 17.59 -10.08 -30.86
CA HIS A 309 18.34 -10.46 -32.05
C HIS A 309 19.72 -9.79 -32.06
N ALA A 310 19.78 -8.48 -31.82
CA ALA A 310 21.03 -7.72 -31.75
C ALA A 310 22.01 -8.25 -30.68
N VAL A 311 21.48 -8.60 -29.50
CA VAL A 311 22.28 -9.18 -28.40
C VAL A 311 22.81 -10.57 -28.79
N GLU A 312 21.97 -11.41 -29.42
CA GLU A 312 22.40 -12.73 -29.90
C GLU A 312 23.45 -12.63 -31.01
N ASP A 313 23.35 -11.63 -31.89
CA ASP A 313 24.31 -11.39 -32.97
C ASP A 313 25.67 -10.95 -32.43
N MET A 314 25.68 -10.04 -31.45
CA MET A 314 26.91 -9.63 -30.77
C MET A 314 27.61 -10.82 -30.10
N VAL A 315 26.86 -11.66 -29.39
CA VAL A 315 27.40 -12.87 -28.76
C VAL A 315 27.98 -13.84 -29.79
N ARG A 316 27.33 -14.02 -30.95
CA ARG A 316 27.86 -14.85 -32.04
C ARG A 316 29.12 -14.26 -32.66
N ALA A 317 29.14 -12.95 -32.94
CA ALA A 317 30.26 -12.26 -33.59
C ALA A 317 31.57 -12.42 -32.81
N TYR A 318 31.50 -12.39 -31.47
CA TYR A 318 32.66 -12.55 -30.59
C TYR A 318 32.90 -14.00 -30.12
N GLY A 319 32.23 -14.99 -30.72
CA GLY A 319 32.46 -16.41 -30.45
C GLY A 319 31.99 -16.89 -29.08
N LEU A 320 31.04 -16.18 -28.46
CA LEU A 320 30.45 -16.54 -27.18
C LEU A 320 29.26 -17.49 -27.38
N SER A 321 29.01 -18.36 -26.40
CA SER A 321 27.86 -19.27 -26.43
C SER A 321 26.58 -18.54 -26.04
N LYS A 322 25.48 -18.77 -26.76
CA LYS A 322 24.13 -18.28 -26.40
C LYS A 322 23.71 -18.61 -24.97
N ARG A 323 24.21 -19.71 -24.38
CA ARG A 323 23.93 -20.09 -22.99
C ARG A 323 24.43 -19.07 -21.95
N ARG A 324 25.27 -18.10 -22.36
CA ARG A 324 25.79 -17.03 -21.51
C ARG A 324 24.87 -15.81 -21.46
N ILE A 325 23.84 -15.76 -22.30
CA ILE A 325 22.81 -14.72 -22.25
C ILE A 325 21.79 -15.13 -21.20
N ARG A 326 21.66 -14.33 -20.14
CA ARG A 326 20.63 -14.50 -19.12
C ARG A 326 19.59 -13.40 -19.29
N LYS A 327 18.32 -13.80 -19.47
CA LYS A 327 17.20 -12.86 -19.45
C LYS A 327 16.86 -12.43 -18.01
N GLU A 328 17.05 -13.33 -17.05
CA GLU A 328 16.93 -13.02 -15.63
C GLU A 328 18.28 -12.47 -15.13
N LEU A 329 18.29 -11.20 -14.72
CA LEU A 329 19.44 -10.54 -14.12
C LEU A 329 19.79 -11.23 -12.78
N ASP A 330 21.08 -11.39 -12.50
CA ASP A 330 21.59 -11.98 -11.26
C ASP A 330 22.40 -10.92 -10.50
N ILE A 331 23.50 -10.44 -11.10
CA ILE A 331 24.37 -9.43 -10.47
C ILE A 331 23.72 -8.05 -10.47
N PHE A 332 22.96 -7.73 -11.52
CA PHE A 332 22.35 -6.40 -11.68
C PHE A 332 20.86 -6.37 -11.35
N ALA A 333 20.32 -7.44 -10.76
CA ALA A 333 18.89 -7.57 -10.45
C ALA A 333 18.38 -6.43 -9.57
N GLU A 334 19.19 -5.98 -8.62
CA GLU A 334 18.84 -4.89 -7.70
C GLU A 334 18.96 -3.52 -8.38
N GLU A 335 19.98 -3.33 -9.20
CA GLU A 335 20.26 -2.06 -9.86
C GLU A 335 19.24 -1.69 -10.92
N PHE A 336 18.69 -2.68 -11.64
CA PHE A 336 17.67 -2.49 -12.67
C PHE A 336 16.27 -2.94 -12.22
N ALA A 337 16.08 -3.22 -10.93
CA ALA A 337 14.73 -3.41 -10.38
C ALA A 337 13.91 -2.13 -10.61
N SER A 338 12.64 -2.27 -10.99
CA SER A 338 11.73 -1.14 -11.25
C SER A 338 11.55 -0.21 -10.04
N THR A 339 11.84 -0.69 -8.83
CA THR A 339 11.82 0.09 -7.58
C THR A 339 13.05 0.96 -7.40
N ASN A 340 14.14 0.70 -8.13
CA ASN A 340 15.44 1.35 -7.96
C ASN A 340 15.87 2.15 -9.20
N ALA A 341 15.49 1.70 -10.40
CA ALA A 341 15.84 2.34 -11.67
C ALA A 341 14.77 2.08 -12.73
N GLY A 342 14.80 2.91 -13.77
CA GLY A 342 13.96 2.72 -14.94
C GLY A 342 14.19 3.83 -15.95
N VAL A 343 13.23 3.98 -16.85
CA VAL A 343 13.26 4.98 -17.92
C VAL A 343 12.49 6.22 -17.49
N ALA A 344 13.05 7.37 -17.77
CA ALA A 344 12.44 8.66 -17.54
C ALA A 344 12.66 9.60 -18.72
N GLU A 345 11.77 10.57 -18.84
CA GLU A 345 11.83 11.63 -19.83
C GLU A 345 12.27 12.93 -19.16
N ILE A 346 13.24 13.57 -19.80
CA ILE A 346 13.82 14.82 -19.36
C ILE A 346 13.81 15.80 -20.51
N VAL A 347 13.20 16.96 -20.32
CA VAL A 347 13.12 18.02 -21.32
C VAL A 347 14.18 19.08 -21.04
N ILE A 348 14.77 19.64 -22.10
CA ILE A 348 15.70 20.76 -22.01
C ILE A 348 14.92 22.07 -22.07
N PRO A 349 14.82 22.83 -20.95
CA PRO A 349 14.11 24.11 -20.94
C PRO A 349 14.88 25.17 -21.74
N PRO A 350 14.20 26.22 -22.24
CA PRO A 350 14.82 27.29 -23.04
C PRO A 350 16.00 28.01 -22.38
N ASN A 351 16.05 28.05 -21.04
CA ASN A 351 17.11 28.70 -20.26
C ASN A 351 18.24 27.74 -19.86
N SER A 352 18.35 26.56 -20.48
CA SER A 352 19.34 25.55 -20.12
C SER A 352 20.74 25.86 -20.67
N ASN A 353 21.76 25.73 -19.83
CA ASN A 353 23.17 25.84 -20.22
C ASN A 353 23.69 24.60 -20.98
N MET A 354 22.81 23.64 -21.27
CA MET A 354 23.08 22.44 -22.05
C MET A 354 22.80 22.64 -23.54
N ILE A 355 22.10 23.72 -23.92
CA ILE A 355 21.81 24.06 -25.31
C ILE A 355 23.12 24.29 -26.09
N GLY A 356 23.23 23.71 -27.28
CA GLY A 356 24.41 23.79 -28.16
C GLY A 356 25.59 22.93 -27.70
N LYS A 357 25.41 22.06 -26.70
CA LYS A 357 26.43 21.10 -26.25
C LYS A 357 25.99 19.68 -26.54
N THR A 358 26.94 18.77 -26.66
CA THR A 358 26.66 17.35 -26.88
C THR A 358 26.55 16.58 -25.55
N PRO A 359 25.76 15.49 -25.48
CA PRO A 359 25.71 14.62 -24.30
C PRO A 359 27.09 14.06 -23.88
N LYS A 360 28.00 13.90 -24.85
CA LYS A 360 29.39 13.49 -24.61
C LYS A 360 30.19 14.58 -23.89
N ASP A 361 30.09 15.83 -24.31
CA ASP A 361 30.78 16.97 -23.66
C ASP A 361 30.26 17.22 -22.25
N LEU A 362 28.95 17.06 -22.07
CA LEU A 362 28.28 17.19 -20.77
C LEU A 362 28.52 15.98 -19.86
N GLY A 363 29.08 14.89 -20.40
CA GLY A 363 29.44 13.69 -19.66
C GLY A 363 28.24 13.04 -18.97
N PHE A 364 27.11 12.84 -19.65
CA PHE A 364 25.85 12.34 -19.04
C PHE A 364 26.05 11.12 -18.14
N ARG A 365 26.86 10.16 -18.56
CA ARG A 365 27.13 8.96 -17.77
C ARG A 365 27.98 9.22 -16.52
N LYS A 366 29.00 10.08 -16.62
CA LYS A 366 29.93 10.38 -15.51
C LYS A 366 29.37 11.44 -14.55
N ALA A 367 28.84 12.54 -15.09
CA ALA A 367 28.37 13.70 -14.33
C ALA A 367 26.94 13.50 -13.82
N LEU A 368 26.03 13.03 -14.68
CA LEU A 368 24.61 12.89 -14.34
C LEU A 368 24.24 11.46 -13.89
N GLY A 369 25.05 10.45 -14.23
CA GLY A 369 24.75 9.05 -13.92
C GLY A 369 23.54 8.51 -14.68
N ILE A 370 23.34 8.99 -15.91
CA ILE A 370 22.20 8.61 -16.76
C ILE A 370 22.69 8.01 -18.08
N ASN A 371 22.00 7.00 -18.56
CA ASN A 371 22.18 6.43 -19.90
C ASN A 371 21.18 7.10 -20.83
N LEU A 372 21.67 7.86 -21.82
CA LEU A 372 20.81 8.40 -22.88
C LEU A 372 20.39 7.25 -23.80
N LEU A 373 19.08 7.05 -23.93
CA LEU A 373 18.50 6.05 -24.81
C LEU A 373 18.08 6.71 -26.13
N ALA A 374 17.26 7.76 -26.06
CA ALA A 374 16.79 8.44 -27.27
C ALA A 374 16.68 9.95 -27.06
N ILE A 375 16.74 10.69 -28.15
CA ILE A 375 16.40 12.11 -28.22
C ILE A 375 15.16 12.22 -29.12
N ASN A 376 14.06 12.76 -28.60
CA ASN A 376 12.89 13.10 -29.39
C ASN A 376 12.86 14.61 -29.63
N ARG A 377 12.90 14.99 -30.91
CA ARG A 377 12.86 16.36 -31.39
C ARG A 377 11.73 16.50 -32.40
N VAL A 378 10.69 17.23 -32.03
CA VAL A 378 9.56 17.57 -32.92
C VAL A 378 8.96 16.31 -33.60
N GLY A 379 8.87 15.19 -32.86
CA GLY A 379 8.30 13.93 -33.35
C GLY A 379 9.31 12.99 -34.04
N GLU A 380 10.53 13.45 -34.33
CA GLU A 380 11.61 12.58 -34.80
C GLU A 380 12.37 11.99 -33.60
N THR A 381 12.49 10.66 -33.57
CA THR A 381 13.22 9.94 -32.53
C THR A 381 14.60 9.54 -33.04
N ILE A 382 15.64 9.94 -32.32
CA ILE A 382 17.05 9.62 -32.60
C ILE A 382 17.52 8.62 -31.53
N SER A 383 17.82 7.38 -31.91
CA SER A 383 18.31 6.34 -31.00
C SER A 383 19.40 5.46 -31.66
N HIS A 384 20.10 4.64 -30.87
CA HIS A 384 21.05 3.63 -31.38
C HIS A 384 20.36 2.36 -31.90
N MET A 385 19.08 2.14 -31.57
CA MET A 385 18.30 0.99 -32.04
C MET A 385 17.50 1.38 -33.29
N GLN A 386 17.33 0.45 -34.22
CA GLN A 386 16.48 0.65 -35.38
C GLN A 386 15.03 0.33 -35.02
N THR A 387 14.05 1.12 -35.48
CA THR A 387 12.63 0.76 -35.43
C THR A 387 12.01 0.86 -36.83
N GLU A 388 10.74 0.47 -36.98
CA GLU A 388 10.01 0.64 -38.26
C GLU A 388 9.90 2.12 -38.67
N ASP A 389 9.93 3.04 -37.70
CA ASP A 389 9.75 4.48 -37.91
C ASP A 389 11.07 5.28 -37.92
N HIS A 390 12.22 4.69 -37.57
CA HIS A 390 13.51 5.39 -37.59
C HIS A 390 14.74 4.49 -37.81
N GLU A 391 15.72 5.01 -38.57
CA GLU A 391 17.03 4.38 -38.76
C GLU A 391 17.94 4.58 -37.53
N ALA A 392 18.75 3.56 -37.23
CA ALA A 392 19.67 3.61 -36.11
C ALA A 392 20.76 4.68 -36.33
N CYS A 393 20.90 5.59 -35.36
CA CYS A 393 21.93 6.61 -35.38
C CYS A 393 23.16 6.16 -34.60
N HIS A 394 24.31 6.09 -35.26
CA HIS A 394 25.56 5.61 -34.67
C HIS A 394 26.20 6.56 -33.62
N ARG A 395 25.63 7.75 -33.35
CA ARG A 395 26.30 8.81 -32.58
C ARG A 395 25.37 9.74 -31.79
N ILE A 396 24.36 9.21 -31.08
CA ILE A 396 23.41 10.05 -30.31
C ILE A 396 24.13 10.97 -29.30
N GLY A 397 25.28 10.55 -28.78
CA GLY A 397 26.08 11.33 -27.83
C GLY A 397 26.78 12.55 -28.42
N LEU A 398 26.79 12.72 -29.76
CA LEU A 398 27.42 13.84 -30.48
C LEU A 398 26.40 14.83 -31.04
N PHE A 399 25.10 14.60 -30.87
CA PHE A 399 24.08 15.56 -31.28
C PHE A 399 24.05 16.74 -30.33
N GLU A 400 24.04 17.94 -30.89
CA GLU A 400 23.84 19.17 -30.11
C GLU A 400 22.40 19.23 -29.62
N LEU A 401 22.29 19.49 -28.32
CA LEU A 401 21.03 19.62 -27.61
C LEU A 401 20.36 20.96 -27.92
N GLN A 402 19.05 20.93 -28.15
CA GLN A 402 18.21 22.10 -28.44
C GLN A 402 17.15 22.29 -27.36
N ALA A 403 16.63 23.52 -27.26
CA ALA A 403 15.50 23.82 -26.38
C ALA A 403 14.26 23.01 -26.84
N GLY A 404 13.60 22.36 -25.90
CA GLY A 404 12.44 21.49 -26.18
C GLY A 404 12.80 20.05 -26.53
N ASP A 405 14.09 19.70 -26.68
CA ASP A 405 14.48 18.30 -26.85
C ASP A 405 14.02 17.48 -25.64
N THR A 406 13.35 16.35 -25.94
CA THR A 406 12.93 15.38 -24.93
C THR A 406 13.91 14.22 -24.94
N LEU A 407 14.66 14.07 -23.86
CA LEU A 407 15.64 13.02 -23.67
C LEU A 407 15.01 11.84 -22.94
N VAL A 408 15.01 10.69 -23.58
CA VAL A 408 14.66 9.41 -22.95
C VAL A 408 15.91 8.85 -22.32
N VAL A 409 15.92 8.73 -20.99
CA VAL A 409 17.08 8.30 -20.23
C VAL A 409 16.76 7.12 -19.32
N GLN A 410 17.72 6.22 -19.17
CA GLN A 410 17.69 5.21 -18.11
C GLN A 410 18.55 5.70 -16.94
N SER A 411 17.97 5.72 -15.74
CA SER A 411 18.69 6.14 -14.53
C SER A 411 18.16 5.43 -13.28
N ARG A 412 18.96 5.49 -12.21
CA ARG A 412 18.48 5.18 -10.86
C ARG A 412 17.58 6.31 -10.37
N TRP A 413 16.50 5.99 -9.67
CA TRP A 413 15.55 6.97 -9.16
C TRP A 413 16.21 8.01 -8.24
N SER A 414 17.16 7.58 -7.39
CA SER A 414 17.94 8.48 -6.54
C SER A 414 18.77 9.52 -7.31
N ARG A 415 19.19 9.22 -8.55
CA ARG A 415 19.89 10.18 -9.42
C ARG A 415 18.90 11.09 -10.14
N LEU A 416 17.77 10.55 -10.59
CA LEU A 416 16.70 11.30 -11.21
C LEU A 416 16.09 12.35 -10.25
N THR A 417 15.89 12.00 -8.97
CA THR A 417 15.43 12.94 -7.93
C THR A 417 16.40 14.12 -7.75
N ARG A 418 17.72 13.87 -7.83
CA ARG A 418 18.73 14.94 -7.80
C ARG A 418 18.70 15.80 -9.06
N LEU A 419 18.47 15.19 -10.23
CA LEU A 419 18.30 15.89 -11.51
C LEU A 419 17.08 16.82 -11.51
N LYS A 420 16.00 16.48 -10.80
CA LYS A 420 14.81 17.35 -10.64
C LYS A 420 15.14 18.71 -10.00
N LYS A 421 16.19 18.78 -9.17
CA LYS A 421 16.66 20.03 -8.54
C LYS A 421 17.55 20.86 -9.49
N ASN A 422 17.94 20.33 -10.65
CA ASN A 422 18.83 21.00 -11.60
C ASN A 422 18.04 21.89 -12.57
N ARG A 423 18.39 23.17 -12.65
CA ARG A 423 17.71 24.15 -13.53
C ARG A 423 17.89 23.89 -15.03
N ASN A 424 18.88 23.10 -15.42
CA ASN A 424 19.20 22.84 -16.83
C ASN A 424 18.31 21.76 -17.47
N VAL A 425 17.43 21.12 -16.69
CA VAL A 425 16.59 20.02 -17.13
C VAL A 425 15.24 20.04 -16.40
N VAL A 426 14.19 19.59 -17.07
CA VAL A 426 12.87 19.39 -16.47
C VAL A 426 12.53 17.91 -16.58
N VAL A 427 12.39 17.22 -15.44
CA VAL A 427 11.96 15.82 -15.43
C VAL A 427 10.45 15.78 -15.64
N VAL A 428 10.01 15.19 -16.76
CA VAL A 428 8.59 15.08 -17.13
C VAL A 428 7.94 13.87 -16.47
N THR A 429 8.69 12.79 -16.29
CA THR A 429 8.19 11.58 -15.62
C THR A 429 7.86 11.88 -14.16
N SER A 430 6.56 11.87 -13.83
CA SER A 430 6.04 12.02 -12.47
C SER A 430 6.06 10.71 -11.67
N ASP A 431 5.92 9.59 -12.37
CA ASP A 431 5.58 8.28 -11.80
C ASP A 431 6.83 7.44 -11.46
N PHE A 432 7.75 7.99 -10.67
CA PHE A 432 8.90 7.23 -10.13
C PHE A 432 9.01 7.39 -8.60
N PRO A 433 9.53 6.39 -7.86
CA PRO A 433 9.70 6.47 -6.40
C PRO A 433 10.62 7.63 -6.01
N GLN A 434 10.09 8.62 -5.28
CA GLN A 434 10.82 9.86 -4.91
C GLN A 434 11.42 9.83 -3.50
N GLU A 435 11.31 8.72 -2.77
CA GLU A 435 11.65 8.68 -1.34
C GLU A 435 13.16 8.71 -1.07
N GLU A 436 13.64 9.82 -0.49
CA GLU A 436 14.95 9.87 0.17
C GLU A 436 14.85 9.16 1.53
N LEU A 437 15.33 7.93 1.60
CA LEU A 437 15.42 7.16 2.85
C LEU A 437 16.48 7.76 3.80
N ARG A 438 16.21 7.77 5.11
CA ARG A 438 17.08 8.26 6.20
C ARG A 438 17.51 7.12 7.14
N PRO A 439 18.28 6.12 6.67
CA PRO A 439 18.61 4.92 7.45
C PRO A 439 19.42 5.16 8.73
N GLN A 440 20.16 6.27 8.80
CA GLN A 440 20.89 6.65 10.02
C GLN A 440 19.99 7.03 11.22
N LYS A 441 18.69 7.26 10.98
CA LYS A 441 17.74 7.72 12.00
C LYS A 441 16.84 6.62 12.57
N VAL A 442 17.03 5.35 12.17
CA VAL A 442 16.26 4.18 12.67
C VAL A 442 16.22 4.13 14.20
N GLY A 443 17.35 4.41 14.87
CA GLY A 443 17.43 4.36 16.34
C GLY A 443 16.48 5.35 17.02
N TRP A 444 16.37 6.58 16.49
CA TRP A 444 15.45 7.59 17.00
C TRP A 444 13.99 7.22 16.74
N ALA A 445 13.68 6.69 15.56
CA ALA A 445 12.34 6.23 15.23
C ALA A 445 11.88 5.10 16.17
N LEU A 446 12.72 4.07 16.37
CA LEU A 446 12.42 2.98 17.30
C LEU A 446 12.32 3.45 18.75
N PHE A 447 13.14 4.42 19.16
CA PHE A 447 13.08 4.99 20.50
C PHE A 447 11.74 5.68 20.77
N PHE A 448 11.29 6.59 19.89
CA PHE A 448 10.01 7.28 20.06
C PHE A 448 8.80 6.37 19.88
N PHE A 449 8.87 5.42 18.94
CA PHE A 449 7.85 4.38 18.83
C PHE A 449 7.77 3.55 20.12
N GLY A 450 8.91 3.18 20.69
CA GLY A 450 8.99 2.47 21.97
C GLY A 450 8.45 3.28 23.14
N ILE A 451 8.68 4.60 23.18
CA ILE A 451 8.06 5.49 24.17
C ILE A 451 6.55 5.50 24.03
N SER A 452 6.00 5.69 22.83
CA SER A 452 4.56 5.65 22.60
C SER A 452 3.96 4.33 23.07
N LEU A 453 4.59 3.20 22.70
CA LEU A 453 4.12 1.88 23.12
C LEU A 453 4.23 1.68 24.64
N GLY A 454 5.31 2.16 25.26
CA GLY A 454 5.49 2.12 26.71
C GLY A 454 4.42 2.94 27.45
N LEU A 455 4.10 4.14 26.97
CA LEU A 455 3.02 4.95 27.53
C LEU A 455 1.67 4.24 27.40
N ILE A 456 1.36 3.65 26.24
CA ILE A 456 0.11 2.92 26.06
C ILE A 456 0.01 1.69 26.99
N LEU A 457 1.14 1.04 27.29
CA LEU A 457 1.17 -0.20 28.08
C LEU A 457 1.19 0.03 29.59
N PHE A 458 1.85 1.10 30.06
CA PHE A 458 2.13 1.31 31.47
C PHE A 458 1.36 2.50 32.08
N THR A 459 0.57 3.23 31.29
CA THR A 459 -0.19 4.39 31.76
C THR A 459 -1.62 4.39 31.23
N ASP A 460 -2.54 5.01 31.97
CA ASP A 460 -3.94 5.20 31.57
C ASP A 460 -4.15 6.46 30.70
N VAL A 461 -3.09 6.94 30.04
CA VAL A 461 -3.14 8.12 29.18
C VAL A 461 -3.88 7.79 27.89
N ARG A 462 -4.66 8.75 27.38
CA ARG A 462 -5.39 8.62 26.10
C ARG A 462 -4.46 8.19 24.97
N LEU A 463 -4.91 7.20 24.21
CA LEU A 463 -4.15 6.59 23.10
C LEU A 463 -3.65 7.63 22.09
N SER A 464 -4.49 8.61 21.73
CA SER A 464 -4.10 9.78 20.91
C SER A 464 -2.86 10.51 21.43
N LEU A 465 -2.79 10.84 22.71
CA LEU A 465 -1.68 11.60 23.29
C LEU A 465 -0.39 10.77 23.29
N CYS A 466 -0.47 9.49 23.65
CA CYS A 466 0.69 8.58 23.65
C CYS A 466 1.33 8.48 22.25
N LEU A 467 0.50 8.38 21.21
CA LEU A 467 0.97 8.29 19.82
C LEU A 467 1.47 9.64 19.30
N LEU A 468 0.82 10.74 19.68
CA LEU A 468 1.25 12.09 19.30
C LEU A 468 2.64 12.43 19.86
N ILE A 469 2.94 12.00 21.09
CA ILE A 469 4.29 12.14 21.68
C ILE A 469 5.35 11.47 20.81
N GLY A 470 5.05 10.26 20.29
CA GLY A 470 5.96 9.55 19.38
C GLY A 470 6.11 10.27 18.04
N ALA A 471 5.00 10.70 17.44
CA ALA A 471 4.96 11.45 16.20
C ALA A 471 5.79 12.75 16.29
N VAL A 472 5.56 13.56 17.32
CA VAL A 472 6.28 14.81 17.56
C VAL A 472 7.76 14.53 17.83
N GLY A 473 8.10 13.49 18.57
CA GLY A 473 9.48 13.08 18.80
C GLY A 473 10.23 12.71 17.51
N MET A 474 9.57 12.00 16.58
CA MET A 474 10.12 11.69 15.26
C MET A 474 10.36 12.95 14.42
N ILE A 475 9.43 13.91 14.46
CA ILE A 475 9.58 15.18 13.75
C ILE A 475 10.71 16.02 14.37
N ALA A 476 10.74 16.15 15.70
CA ALA A 476 11.73 16.93 16.43
C ALA A 476 13.16 16.39 16.25
N THR A 477 13.32 15.09 16.00
CA THR A 477 14.62 14.46 15.75
C THR A 477 14.97 14.29 14.28
N ASP A 478 14.19 14.91 13.38
CA ASP A 478 14.44 14.93 11.94
C ASP A 478 14.45 13.51 11.34
N VAL A 479 13.63 12.61 11.90
CA VAL A 479 13.29 11.31 11.32
C VAL A 479 12.34 11.52 10.14
N LEU A 480 11.37 12.43 10.32
CA LEU A 480 10.33 12.78 9.35
C LEU A 480 10.20 14.31 9.30
N ASP A 481 10.24 14.90 8.11
CA ASP A 481 9.96 16.33 7.94
C ASP A 481 8.49 16.62 8.24
N ILE A 482 8.17 17.83 8.71
CA ILE A 482 6.76 18.19 9.01
C ILE A 482 5.86 18.14 7.76
N ASP A 483 6.40 18.49 6.59
CA ASP A 483 5.67 18.41 5.33
C ASP A 483 5.40 16.94 4.94
N ASP A 484 6.38 16.05 5.15
CA ASP A 484 6.19 14.61 4.96
C ASP A 484 5.13 14.08 5.94
N ALA A 485 5.10 14.57 7.18
CA ALA A 485 4.09 14.21 8.17
C ALA A 485 2.68 14.63 7.72
N TYR A 486 2.48 15.85 7.22
CA TYR A 486 1.18 16.29 6.71
C TYR A 486 0.75 15.53 5.46
N ASN A 487 1.69 15.18 4.58
CA ASN A 487 1.43 14.38 3.39
C ASN A 487 1.11 12.92 3.72
N ALA A 488 1.64 12.39 4.83
CA ALA A 488 1.36 11.04 5.30
C ALA A 488 -0.06 10.90 5.88
N VAL A 489 -0.68 11.99 6.32
CA VAL A 489 -2.03 11.96 6.88
C VAL A 489 -3.07 11.72 5.76
N GLY A 490 -3.78 10.60 5.87
CA GLY A 490 -4.95 10.30 5.05
C GLY A 490 -6.14 11.17 5.42
N TRP A 491 -6.15 12.43 4.95
CA TRP A 491 -7.20 13.41 5.27
C TRP A 491 -8.61 12.91 4.91
N ASN A 492 -8.76 12.14 3.84
CA ASN A 492 -10.03 11.51 3.48
C ASN A 492 -10.59 10.65 4.63
N THR A 493 -9.73 9.87 5.30
CA THR A 493 -10.11 9.01 6.44
C THR A 493 -10.45 9.85 7.68
N VAL A 494 -9.70 10.92 7.92
CA VAL A 494 -9.93 11.86 9.02
C VAL A 494 -11.31 12.51 8.89
N PHE A 495 -11.61 13.08 7.73
CA PHE A 495 -12.91 13.71 7.47
C PHE A 495 -14.06 12.70 7.48
N LEU A 496 -13.85 11.50 6.92
CA LEU A 496 -14.84 10.43 6.95
C LEU A 496 -15.24 10.06 8.39
N LEU A 497 -14.26 9.85 9.27
CA LEU A 497 -14.51 9.51 10.67
C LEU A 497 -15.21 10.64 11.42
N ALA A 498 -14.59 11.82 11.42
CA ALA A 498 -15.07 12.96 12.18
C ALA A 498 -16.51 13.34 11.80
N SER A 499 -16.86 13.19 10.51
CA SER A 499 -18.18 13.57 9.99
C SER A 499 -19.28 12.53 10.25
N LEU A 500 -18.93 11.26 10.51
CA LEU A 500 -19.92 10.21 10.75
C LEU A 500 -20.24 10.00 12.23
N ILE A 501 -19.36 10.41 13.15
CA ILE A 501 -19.62 10.29 14.60
C ILE A 501 -20.97 10.96 14.99
N PRO A 502 -21.28 12.20 14.52
CA PRO A 502 -22.57 12.83 14.86
C PRO A 502 -23.79 12.08 14.35
N LEU A 503 -23.69 11.37 13.21
CA LEU A 503 -24.77 10.51 12.73
C LEU A 503 -24.99 9.34 13.70
N GLY A 504 -23.92 8.73 14.20
CA GLY A 504 -24.01 7.69 15.23
C GLY A 504 -24.71 8.19 16.50
N THR A 505 -24.36 9.39 16.97
CA THR A 505 -25.01 10.04 18.11
C THR A 505 -26.49 10.32 17.84
N ALA A 506 -26.85 10.78 16.63
CA ALA A 506 -28.24 11.02 16.24
C ALA A 506 -29.08 9.72 16.30
N VAL A 507 -28.51 8.59 15.89
CA VAL A 507 -29.18 7.28 15.91
C VAL A 507 -29.47 6.81 17.34
N GLN A 508 -28.58 7.11 18.30
CA GLN A 508 -28.80 6.79 19.71
C GLN A 508 -29.78 7.74 20.39
N ARG A 509 -29.52 9.06 20.34
CA ARG A 509 -30.33 10.08 21.05
C ARG A 509 -31.80 10.09 20.66
N THR A 510 -32.11 9.80 19.38
CA THR A 510 -33.49 9.76 18.89
C THR A 510 -34.22 8.45 19.25
N GLY A 511 -33.55 7.48 19.88
CA GLY A 511 -34.09 6.15 20.15
C GLY A 511 -34.24 5.28 18.90
N THR A 512 -33.68 5.72 17.76
CA THR A 512 -33.78 4.98 16.49
C THR A 512 -33.09 3.62 16.60
N ALA A 513 -31.93 3.55 17.26
CA ALA A 513 -31.22 2.30 17.51
C ALA A 513 -32.09 1.26 18.25
N ASP A 514 -32.76 1.69 19.31
CA ASP A 514 -33.62 0.83 20.14
C ASP A 514 -34.87 0.39 19.38
N TRP A 515 -35.45 1.28 18.57
CA TRP A 515 -36.56 0.91 17.70
C TRP A 515 -36.15 -0.17 16.70
N ILE A 516 -35.01 -0.02 16.02
CA ILE A 516 -34.50 -1.05 15.09
C ILE A 516 -34.25 -2.36 15.85
N ALA A 517 -33.62 -2.29 17.01
CA ALA A 517 -33.36 -3.47 17.84
C ALA A 517 -34.66 -4.20 18.22
N GLN A 518 -35.72 -3.48 18.59
CA GLN A 518 -37.03 -4.08 18.87
C GLN A 518 -37.64 -4.78 17.64
N GLN A 519 -37.52 -4.19 16.45
CA GLN A 519 -38.00 -4.84 15.22
C GLN A 519 -37.21 -6.12 14.93
N VAL A 520 -35.89 -6.07 15.05
CA VAL A 520 -35.03 -7.26 14.88
C VAL A 520 -35.40 -8.34 15.89
N MET A 521 -35.60 -7.97 17.15
CA MET A 521 -36.00 -8.91 18.21
C MET A 521 -37.40 -9.47 17.97
N ALA A 522 -38.34 -8.71 17.42
CA ALA A 522 -39.67 -9.21 17.07
C ALA A 522 -39.59 -10.32 15.99
N LEU A 523 -38.68 -10.20 15.01
CA LEU A 523 -38.47 -11.23 13.99
C LEU A 523 -37.68 -12.45 14.51
N LEU A 524 -36.74 -12.23 15.44
CA LEU A 524 -35.77 -13.24 15.89
C LEU A 524 -36.01 -13.72 17.33
N GLN A 525 -37.22 -13.52 17.85
CA GLN A 525 -37.61 -13.95 19.19
C GLN A 525 -37.37 -15.47 19.38
N GLY A 526 -36.68 -15.84 20.46
CA GLY A 526 -36.34 -17.23 20.78
C GLY A 526 -35.04 -17.75 20.17
N TRP A 527 -34.35 -16.95 19.35
CA TRP A 527 -33.03 -17.31 18.84
C TRP A 527 -31.95 -17.12 19.92
N PRO A 528 -30.95 -18.01 20.00
CA PRO A 528 -29.82 -17.83 20.92
C PRO A 528 -29.02 -16.55 20.64
N VAL A 529 -28.48 -15.92 21.68
CA VAL A 529 -27.68 -14.68 21.60
C VAL A 529 -26.49 -14.84 20.63
N TRP A 530 -25.82 -15.99 20.63
CA TRP A 530 -24.70 -16.26 19.71
C TRP A 530 -25.12 -16.20 18.23
N THR A 531 -26.37 -16.55 17.91
CA THR A 531 -26.87 -16.48 16.53
C THR A 531 -27.18 -15.04 16.12
N LEU A 532 -27.66 -14.21 17.05
CA LEU A 532 -27.82 -12.77 16.83
C LEU A 532 -26.45 -12.11 16.58
N GLN A 533 -25.45 -12.44 17.40
CA GLN A 533 -24.07 -11.99 17.21
C GLN A 533 -23.51 -12.41 15.85
N ALA A 534 -23.72 -13.67 15.45
CA ALA A 534 -23.31 -14.17 14.14
C ALA A 534 -24.03 -13.43 12.99
N GLY A 535 -25.33 -13.14 13.14
CA GLY A 535 -26.11 -12.35 12.18
C GLY A 535 -25.54 -10.94 12.02
N VAL A 536 -25.21 -10.27 13.12
CA VAL A 536 -24.55 -8.95 13.11
C VAL A 536 -23.17 -9.02 12.46
N ALA A 537 -22.38 -10.06 12.73
CA ALA A 537 -21.07 -10.26 12.10
C ALA A 537 -21.16 -10.45 10.58
N ILE A 538 -22.15 -11.22 10.12
CA ILE A 538 -22.45 -11.40 8.70
C ILE A 538 -22.91 -10.09 8.07
N LEU A 539 -23.81 -9.35 8.74
CA LEU A 539 -24.27 -8.05 8.28
C LEU A 539 -23.10 -7.07 8.12
N ALA A 540 -22.22 -6.99 9.13
CA ALA A 540 -21.02 -6.18 9.09
C ALA A 540 -20.07 -6.56 7.95
N THR A 541 -19.91 -7.87 7.70
CA THR A 541 -19.14 -8.40 6.57
C THR A 541 -19.77 -7.99 5.23
N VAL A 542 -21.08 -8.07 5.08
CA VAL A 542 -21.78 -7.67 3.85
C VAL A 542 -21.65 -6.17 3.61
N PHE A 543 -21.82 -5.35 4.65
CA PHE A 543 -21.72 -3.90 4.55
C PHE A 543 -20.32 -3.47 4.11
N THR A 544 -19.24 -4.05 4.68
CA THR A 544 -17.85 -3.72 4.28
C THR A 544 -17.49 -4.15 2.85
N LEU A 545 -18.29 -4.99 2.18
CA LEU A 545 -18.12 -5.27 0.76
C LEU A 545 -18.61 -4.14 -0.14
N ILE A 546 -19.51 -3.30 0.37
CA ILE A 546 -20.23 -2.29 -0.40
C ILE A 546 -19.83 -0.87 0.02
N MET A 547 -19.37 -0.68 1.25
CA MET A 547 -18.95 0.62 1.78
C MET A 547 -17.56 0.54 2.43
N SER A 548 -17.01 1.70 2.81
CA SER A 548 -15.76 1.74 3.57
C SER A 548 -15.88 1.03 4.93
N ASN A 549 -14.81 0.36 5.36
CA ASN A 549 -14.77 -0.35 6.64
C ASN A 549 -15.15 0.58 7.81
N VAL A 550 -14.61 1.80 7.81
CA VAL A 550 -14.90 2.85 8.78
C VAL A 550 -16.39 3.21 8.80
N GLY A 551 -16.97 3.49 7.62
CA GLY A 551 -18.38 3.83 7.52
C GLY A 551 -19.27 2.71 8.05
N ALA A 552 -18.96 1.45 7.71
CA ALA A 552 -19.69 0.29 8.23
C ALA A 552 -19.62 0.21 9.75
N THR A 553 -18.44 0.44 10.35
CA THR A 553 -18.26 0.41 11.80
C THR A 553 -19.10 1.48 12.50
N VAL A 554 -19.05 2.74 12.03
CA VAL A 554 -19.78 3.84 12.67
C VAL A 554 -21.29 3.61 12.65
N LEU A 555 -21.83 3.03 11.58
CA LEU A 555 -23.27 2.75 11.47
C LEU A 555 -23.70 1.53 12.30
N LEU A 556 -22.91 0.46 12.27
CA LEU A 556 -23.33 -0.84 12.80
C LEU A 556 -23.02 -1.03 14.28
N VAL A 557 -21.99 -0.37 14.84
CA VAL A 557 -21.65 -0.52 16.26
C VAL A 557 -22.79 -0.04 17.18
N PRO A 558 -23.36 1.17 17.02
CA PRO A 558 -24.50 1.60 17.82
C PRO A 558 -25.69 0.64 17.73
N LEU A 559 -25.99 0.17 16.52
CA LEU A 559 -27.06 -0.79 16.27
C LEU A 559 -26.79 -2.13 16.98
N ALA A 560 -25.56 -2.64 16.91
CA ALA A 560 -25.17 -3.89 17.54
C ALA A 560 -25.25 -3.82 19.07
N ILE A 561 -24.87 -2.68 19.66
CA ILE A 561 -25.02 -2.39 21.09
C ILE A 561 -26.50 -2.47 21.49
N SER A 562 -27.40 -1.77 20.79
CA SER A 562 -28.84 -1.82 21.09
C SER A 562 -29.42 -3.23 20.92
N ILE A 563 -28.99 -4.00 19.91
CA ILE A 563 -29.41 -5.40 19.74
C ILE A 563 -28.93 -6.27 20.92
N ALA A 564 -27.70 -6.05 21.40
CA ALA A 564 -27.17 -6.79 22.55
C ALA A 564 -27.98 -6.49 23.82
N VAL A 565 -28.20 -5.20 24.11
CA VAL A 565 -29.01 -4.77 25.25
C VAL A 565 -30.42 -5.36 25.17
N ALA A 566 -31.04 -5.34 23.98
CA ALA A 566 -32.37 -5.87 23.79
C ALA A 566 -32.47 -7.41 23.88
N SER A 567 -31.39 -8.12 23.54
CA SER A 567 -31.31 -9.58 23.60
C SER A 567 -30.73 -10.14 24.90
N GLY A 568 -30.27 -9.28 25.81
CA GLY A 568 -29.57 -9.67 27.03
C GLY A 568 -28.15 -10.18 26.81
N GLY A 569 -27.55 -9.87 25.65
CA GLY A 569 -26.15 -10.12 25.35
C GLY A 569 -25.24 -9.00 25.88
N ASP A 570 -23.93 -9.28 25.94
CA ASP A 570 -22.94 -8.27 26.32
C ASP A 570 -22.78 -7.22 25.19
N PRO A 571 -23.10 -5.94 25.42
CA PRO A 571 -23.01 -4.91 24.41
C PRO A 571 -21.57 -4.63 23.94
N ALA A 572 -20.58 -4.81 24.81
CA ALA A 572 -19.18 -4.62 24.46
C ALA A 572 -18.73 -5.68 23.43
N ILE A 573 -19.14 -6.95 23.64
CA ILE A 573 -18.84 -8.05 22.71
C ILE A 573 -19.49 -7.82 21.34
N PHE A 574 -20.72 -7.29 21.30
CA PHE A 574 -21.38 -6.95 20.03
C PHE A 574 -20.71 -5.79 19.30
N ALA A 575 -20.30 -4.75 20.03
CA ALA A 575 -19.52 -3.65 19.46
C ALA A 575 -18.19 -4.15 18.87
N MET A 576 -17.46 -4.98 19.62
CA MET A 576 -16.22 -5.63 19.17
C MET A 576 -16.44 -6.53 17.95
N THR A 577 -17.56 -7.27 17.94
CA THR A 577 -17.95 -8.15 16.83
C THR A 577 -18.05 -7.35 15.53
N VAL A 578 -18.70 -6.18 15.55
CA VAL A 578 -18.79 -5.30 14.38
C VAL A 578 -17.42 -4.75 13.99
N ALA A 579 -16.64 -4.23 14.94
CA ALA A 579 -15.34 -3.61 14.64
C ALA A 579 -14.34 -4.60 14.02
N ILE A 580 -14.34 -5.85 14.46
CA ILE A 580 -13.54 -6.93 13.86
C ILE A 580 -14.15 -7.36 12.51
N SER A 581 -15.46 -7.60 12.43
CA SER A 581 -16.12 -8.13 11.22
C SER A 581 -16.12 -7.16 10.06
N THR A 582 -16.09 -5.86 10.32
CA THR A 582 -15.93 -4.83 9.28
C THR A 582 -14.54 -4.85 8.62
N SER A 583 -13.57 -5.56 9.19
CA SER A 583 -12.26 -5.82 8.58
C SER A 583 -12.23 -7.08 7.69
N ASN A 584 -13.35 -7.81 7.58
CA ASN A 584 -13.50 -9.02 6.77
C ASN A 584 -13.70 -8.71 5.26
N SER A 585 -12.75 -8.00 4.67
CA SER A 585 -12.85 -7.46 3.30
C SER A 585 -12.05 -8.29 2.29
N PHE A 586 -12.23 -9.62 2.26
CA PHE A 586 -11.41 -10.53 1.42
C PHE A 586 -12.04 -10.90 0.08
N LEU A 587 -13.36 -10.81 -0.05
CA LEU A 587 -14.11 -11.29 -1.23
C LEU A 587 -13.91 -10.42 -2.48
N ILE A 588 -13.80 -9.09 -2.30
CA ILE A 588 -13.70 -8.10 -3.38
C ILE A 588 -12.51 -7.19 -3.09
N PRO A 589 -11.75 -6.72 -4.09
CA PRO A 589 -10.60 -5.84 -3.88
C PRO A 589 -11.00 -4.37 -3.58
N THR A 590 -12.01 -4.15 -2.72
CA THR A 590 -12.39 -2.82 -2.22
C THR A 590 -11.45 -2.32 -1.14
N HIS A 591 -10.91 -3.22 -0.32
CA HIS A 591 -9.92 -2.86 0.68
C HIS A 591 -8.61 -2.39 0.02
N GLN A 592 -8.06 -1.27 0.48
CA GLN A 592 -6.90 -0.61 -0.12
C GLN A 592 -5.68 -1.55 -0.29
N VAL A 593 -5.45 -2.48 0.64
CA VAL A 593 -4.41 -3.53 0.52
C VAL A 593 -4.67 -4.46 -0.67
N ASN A 594 -5.91 -4.91 -0.85
CA ASN A 594 -6.29 -5.83 -1.93
C ASN A 594 -6.21 -5.13 -3.29
N ALA A 595 -6.65 -3.87 -3.37
CA ALA A 595 -6.49 -3.03 -4.55
C ALA A 595 -5.01 -2.84 -4.92
N LEU A 596 -4.15 -2.58 -3.92
CA LEU A 596 -2.72 -2.38 -4.10
C LEU A 596 -2.02 -3.62 -4.69
N ILE A 597 -2.38 -4.82 -4.24
CA ILE A 597 -1.77 -6.07 -4.74
C ILE A 597 -2.41 -6.57 -6.04
N MET A 598 -3.60 -6.10 -6.39
CA MET A 598 -4.35 -6.55 -7.57
C MET A 598 -3.57 -6.33 -8.87
N GLY A 599 -3.03 -5.11 -9.06
CA GLY A 599 -2.23 -4.76 -10.22
C GLY A 599 -0.93 -5.58 -10.32
N PRO A 600 -0.03 -5.53 -9.32
CA PRO A 600 1.25 -6.23 -9.37
C PRO A 600 1.12 -7.75 -9.39
N GLY A 601 0.09 -8.29 -8.72
CA GLY A 601 -0.19 -9.72 -8.69
C GLY A 601 -0.91 -10.24 -9.93
N GLY A 602 -1.41 -9.36 -10.80
CA GLY A 602 -2.20 -9.74 -11.98
C GLY A 602 -3.51 -10.44 -11.61
N TYR A 603 -4.11 -10.11 -10.47
CA TYR A 603 -5.31 -10.77 -9.96
C TYR A 603 -6.59 -10.26 -10.63
N LYS A 604 -7.56 -11.15 -10.78
CA LYS A 604 -8.94 -10.80 -11.15
C LYS A 604 -9.83 -10.86 -9.91
N VAL A 605 -10.99 -10.20 -9.98
CA VAL A 605 -12.01 -10.27 -8.91
C VAL A 605 -12.39 -11.73 -8.61
N SER A 606 -12.44 -12.61 -9.62
CA SER A 606 -12.68 -14.04 -9.44
C SER A 606 -11.67 -14.75 -8.54
N ASP A 607 -10.41 -14.30 -8.54
CA ASP A 607 -9.35 -14.88 -7.71
C ASP A 607 -9.54 -14.49 -6.23
N PHE A 608 -10.00 -13.26 -5.98
CA PHE A 608 -10.40 -12.79 -4.66
C PHE A 608 -11.65 -13.49 -4.16
N VAL A 609 -12.70 -13.66 -4.97
CA VAL A 609 -13.91 -14.37 -4.53
C VAL A 609 -13.58 -15.83 -4.14
N ARG A 610 -12.72 -16.50 -4.93
CA ARG A 610 -12.35 -17.90 -4.66
C ARG A 610 -11.51 -18.06 -3.39
N THR A 611 -10.49 -17.21 -3.22
CA THR A 611 -9.56 -17.29 -2.08
C THR A 611 -10.14 -16.64 -0.84
N GLY A 612 -10.69 -15.44 -1.02
CA GLY A 612 -11.36 -14.65 -0.02
C GLY A 612 -12.62 -15.31 0.52
N GLY A 613 -13.41 -16.02 -0.29
CA GLY A 613 -14.64 -16.66 0.21
C GLY A 613 -14.38 -17.67 1.33
N ILE A 614 -13.36 -18.53 1.17
CA ILE A 614 -12.96 -19.47 2.23
C ILE A 614 -12.41 -18.72 3.44
N MET A 615 -11.55 -17.72 3.19
CA MET A 615 -10.97 -16.92 4.27
C MET A 615 -12.03 -16.14 5.06
N THR A 616 -13.06 -15.62 4.41
CA THR A 616 -14.17 -14.87 5.03
C THR A 616 -14.98 -15.77 5.96
N VAL A 617 -15.24 -17.02 5.57
CA VAL A 617 -15.91 -17.99 6.45
C VAL A 617 -15.00 -18.36 7.63
N LEU A 618 -13.73 -18.65 7.37
CA LEU A 618 -12.76 -18.93 8.43
C LEU A 618 -12.63 -17.76 9.41
N PHE A 619 -12.60 -16.53 8.89
CA PHE A 619 -12.54 -15.30 9.67
C PHE A 619 -13.70 -15.23 10.65
N LEU A 620 -14.94 -15.35 10.15
CA LEU A 620 -16.14 -15.27 10.99
C LEU A 620 -16.19 -16.35 12.05
N VAL A 621 -15.89 -17.61 11.68
CA VAL A 621 -15.91 -18.74 12.61
C VAL A 621 -14.86 -18.55 13.71
N VAL A 622 -13.62 -18.23 13.34
CA VAL A 622 -12.52 -18.07 14.30
C VAL A 622 -12.74 -16.83 15.17
N SER A 623 -13.17 -15.70 14.60
CA SER A 623 -13.40 -14.48 15.37
C SER A 623 -14.52 -14.68 16.40
N LEU A 624 -15.65 -15.26 16.00
CA LEU A 624 -16.79 -15.47 16.91
C LEU A 624 -16.50 -16.50 18.01
N ILE A 625 -15.79 -17.60 17.67
CA ILE A 625 -15.38 -18.59 18.67
C ILE A 625 -14.41 -17.96 19.66
N THR A 626 -13.40 -17.23 19.16
CA THR A 626 -12.38 -16.63 20.03
C THR A 626 -12.99 -15.54 20.92
N MET A 627 -13.89 -14.71 20.39
CA MET A 627 -14.62 -13.73 21.21
C MET A 627 -15.37 -14.40 22.34
N ASN A 628 -16.22 -15.38 22.05
CA ASN A 628 -17.05 -16.04 23.09
C ASN A 628 -16.26 -16.92 24.07
N MET A 629 -14.99 -17.21 23.79
CA MET A 629 -14.12 -17.99 24.69
C MET A 629 -13.25 -17.11 25.59
N PHE A 630 -12.83 -15.95 25.12
CA PHE A 630 -11.83 -15.10 25.77
C PHE A 630 -12.39 -13.76 26.28
N LEU A 631 -13.58 -13.38 25.83
CA LEU A 631 -14.37 -12.24 26.28
C LEU A 631 -15.70 -12.76 26.80
#